data_AF-A0A535W7T8-F1
#
_entry.id   AF-A0A535W7T8-F1
#
_cell.length_a   1.000
_cell.length_b   1.000
_cell.length_c   1.000
_cell.angle_alpha   90.00
_cell.angle_beta   90.00
_cell.angle_gamma   90.00
#
_symmetry.space_group_name_H-M   'P 1'
#
loop_
_entity.id
_entity.type
_entity.pdbx_description
1 polymer ?
#
loop_
_entity_poly.entity_id
_entity_poly.type
_entity_poly.pdbx_seq_one_letter_code
_entity_poly.pdbx_strand_id
1 'polypeptide(L)'
;IYYNKLPRLEGKVPLLLDPMLATGGSGAMALDLIKEAGGVEPRMICVVAAPEGVRVIEERHPEVRIFAAALDEGLNDRAFIVPGLGDFGDRLFGTGT
;
A
#
# COMPACT_ATOMS: atom_id res chain seq x y z
N ILE A 1 11.64 -4.70 -5.72
CA ILE A 1 10.74 -4.67 -6.91
C ILE A 1 11.22 -5.70 -7.91
N TYR A 2 10.34 -6.63 -8.32
CA TYR A 2 10.68 -7.67 -9.31
C TYR A 2 10.35 -7.27 -10.75
N TYR A 3 9.34 -6.42 -10.96
CA TYR A 3 8.91 -5.93 -12.26
C TYR A 3 8.35 -4.51 -12.13
N ASN A 4 8.65 -3.63 -13.08
CA ASN A 4 8.15 -2.26 -13.14
C ASN A 4 7.84 -1.86 -14.60
N LYS A 5 6.59 -1.46 -14.86
CA LYS A 5 6.14 -0.96 -16.17
C LYS A 5 5.14 0.18 -15.99
N LEU A 6 5.61 1.30 -15.47
CA LEU A 6 4.82 2.51 -15.34
C LEU A 6 4.66 3.23 -16.70
N PRO A 7 3.49 3.82 -16.97
CA PRO A 7 3.35 4.77 -18.06
C PRO A 7 4.02 6.11 -17.69
N ARG A 8 4.05 7.06 -18.64
CA ARG A 8 4.33 8.47 -18.32
C ARG A 8 3.25 9.04 -17.39
N LEU A 9 3.66 9.64 -16.28
CA LEU A 9 2.76 10.10 -15.21
C LEU A 9 2.61 11.63 -15.15
N GLU A 10 3.30 12.39 -16.01
CA GLU A 10 3.25 13.85 -15.97
C GLU A 10 1.81 14.36 -16.17
N GLY A 11 1.36 15.24 -15.27
CA GLY A 11 0.01 15.80 -15.29
C GLY A 11 -1.10 14.83 -14.88
N LYS A 12 -0.77 13.66 -14.33
CA LYS A 12 -1.74 12.67 -13.83
C LYS A 12 -1.69 12.58 -12.31
N VAL A 13 -2.79 12.11 -11.72
CA VAL A 13 -2.89 11.76 -10.29
C VAL A 13 -2.83 10.23 -10.17
N PRO A 14 -1.69 9.64 -9.79
CA PRO A 14 -1.55 8.19 -9.70
C PRO A 14 -2.35 7.64 -8.52
N LEU A 15 -3.02 6.50 -8.74
CA LEU A 15 -3.65 5.72 -7.68
C LEU A 15 -2.83 4.45 -7.47
N LEU A 16 -2.23 4.31 -6.29
CA LEU A 16 -1.58 3.10 -5.86
C LEU A 16 -2.62 2.18 -5.23
N LEU A 17 -2.86 1.03 -5.86
CA LEU A 17 -3.85 0.05 -5.43
C LEU A 17 -3.14 -1.12 -4.76
N ASP A 18 -3.37 -1.29 -3.47
CA ASP A 18 -2.87 -2.44 -2.71
C ASP A 18 -3.93 -2.82 -1.67
N PRO A 19 -4.49 -4.05 -1.70
CA PRO A 19 -5.55 -4.46 -0.78
C PRO A 19 -5.20 -4.29 0.70
N MET A 20 -3.92 -4.42 1.07
CA MET A 20 -3.48 -4.42 2.47
C MET A 20 -2.30 -3.48 2.71
N LEU A 21 -2.48 -2.50 3.60
CA LEU A 21 -1.38 -1.68 4.11
C LEU A 21 -0.91 -2.20 5.48
N ALA A 22 -0.06 -3.24 5.47
CA ALA A 22 0.46 -3.88 6.68
C ALA A 22 1.66 -3.12 7.28
N THR A 23 2.89 -3.50 6.94
CA THR A 23 4.11 -2.82 7.41
C THR A 23 4.41 -1.52 6.68
N GLY A 24 3.72 -1.24 5.57
CA GLY A 24 3.95 -0.06 4.72
C GLY A 24 5.18 -0.10 3.82
N GLY A 25 6.06 -1.09 3.96
CA GLY A 25 7.31 -1.17 3.19
C GLY A 25 7.10 -1.24 1.67
N SER A 26 6.22 -2.14 1.21
CA SER A 26 5.89 -2.31 -0.20
C SER A 26 5.21 -1.07 -0.79
N GLY A 27 4.23 -0.51 -0.07
CA GLY A 27 3.52 0.70 -0.49
C GLY A 27 4.46 1.90 -0.65
N ALA A 28 5.34 2.13 0.33
CA ALA A 28 6.33 3.22 0.26
C ALA A 28 7.31 3.04 -0.91
N MET A 29 7.83 1.83 -1.14
CA MET A 29 8.70 1.54 -2.28
C MET A 29 7.99 1.77 -3.63
N ALA A 30 6.70 1.46 -3.74
CA ALA A 30 5.92 1.74 -4.93
C ALA A 30 5.67 3.24 -5.13
N LEU A 31 5.45 3.99 -4.04
CA LEU A 31 5.32 5.46 -4.08
C LEU A 31 6.62 6.14 -4.52
N ASP A 32 7.79 5.65 -4.08
CA ASP A 32 9.09 6.13 -4.57
C ASP A 32 9.17 6.04 -6.10
N LEU A 33 8.86 4.86 -6.67
CA LEU A 33 8.87 4.65 -8.12
C LEU A 33 7.86 5.52 -8.87
N ILE A 34 6.68 5.75 -8.30
CA ILE A 34 5.66 6.63 -8.88
C ILE A 34 6.17 8.07 -8.96
N LYS A 35 6.83 8.56 -7.89
CA LYS A 35 7.41 9.91 -7.86
C LYS A 35 8.57 10.04 -8.85
N GLU A 36 9.46 9.05 -8.90
CA GLU A 36 10.56 8.99 -9.87
C GLU A 36 10.06 9.02 -11.32
N ALA A 37 8.89 8.44 -11.59
CA ALA A 37 8.23 8.46 -12.89
C ALA A 37 7.43 9.75 -13.18
N GLY A 38 7.56 10.79 -12.34
CA GLY A 38 6.93 12.10 -12.53
C GLY A 38 5.50 12.21 -12.02
N GLY A 39 5.04 11.23 -11.22
CA GLY A 39 3.72 11.27 -10.59
C GLY A 39 3.62 12.35 -9.52
N VAL A 40 2.53 13.12 -9.54
CA VAL A 40 2.26 14.21 -8.59
C VAL A 40 1.03 13.87 -7.74
N GLU A 41 1.11 14.13 -6.44
CA GLU A 41 0.06 13.86 -5.45
C GLU A 41 -0.54 12.43 -5.53
N PRO A 42 0.28 11.36 -5.45
CA PRO A 42 -0.25 10.01 -5.50
C PRO A 42 -1.16 9.72 -4.32
N ARG A 43 -2.17 8.86 -4.54
CA ARG A 43 -3.12 8.42 -3.52
C ARG A 43 -2.98 6.93 -3.31
N MET A 44 -2.91 6.51 -2.06
CA MET A 44 -2.87 5.11 -1.66
C MET A 44 -4.30 4.64 -1.40
N ILE A 45 -4.74 3.56 -2.05
CA ILE A 45 -6.07 2.97 -1.89
C ILE A 45 -5.90 1.53 -1.39
N CYS A 46 -6.51 1.22 -0.25
CA CYS A 46 -6.49 -0.11 0.34
C CYS A 46 -7.82 -0.49 0.99
N VAL A 47 -8.03 -1.80 1.19
CA VAL A 47 -9.22 -2.30 1.89
C VAL A 47 -9.01 -2.22 3.39
N VAL A 48 -7.86 -2.70 3.87
CA VAL A 48 -7.50 -2.68 5.29
C VAL A 48 -6.09 -2.10 5.46
N ALA A 49 -5.91 -1.31 6.51
CA ALA A 49 -4.62 -0.79 6.93
C ALA A 49 -4.35 -1.11 8.39
N ALA A 50 -3.07 -1.22 8.76
CA ALA A 50 -2.61 -1.19 10.15
C ALA A 50 -1.98 0.18 10.48
N PRO A 51 -2.09 0.67 11.73
CA PRO A 51 -1.49 1.94 12.16
C PRO A 51 0.01 2.03 11.87
N GLU A 52 0.74 0.92 11.97
CA GLU A 52 2.17 0.84 11.70
C GLU A 52 2.47 1.16 10.22
N GLY A 53 1.67 0.60 9.30
CA GLY A 53 1.80 0.85 7.87
C GLY A 53 1.42 2.28 7.50
N VAL A 54 0.34 2.81 8.10
CA VAL A 54 -0.06 4.22 7.92
C VAL A 54 1.07 5.15 8.32
N ARG A 55 1.64 4.96 9.51
CA ARG A 55 2.77 5.76 9.99
C ARG A 55 3.97 5.72 9.05
N VAL A 56 4.31 4.56 8.51
CA VAL A 56 5.42 4.44 7.54
C VAL A 56 5.17 5.26 6.28
N ILE A 57 3.93 5.28 5.77
CA ILE A 57 3.57 6.10 4.61
C ILE A 57 3.60 7.59 4.98
N GLU A 58 3.05 7.99 6.12
CA GLU A 58 3.05 9.39 6.57
C GLU A 58 4.47 9.92 6.82
N GLU A 59 5.38 9.10 7.37
CA GLU A 59 6.77 9.49 7.61
C GLU A 59 7.57 9.61 6.31
N ARG A 60 7.39 8.69 5.36
CA ARG A 60 8.18 8.64 4.12
C ARG A 60 7.59 9.46 2.96
N HIS A 61 6.27 9.60 2.94
CA HIS A 61 5.50 10.25 1.89
C HIS A 61 4.36 11.09 2.52
N PRO A 62 4.67 12.13 3.32
CA PRO A 62 3.68 12.90 4.07
C PRO A 62 2.62 13.59 3.20
N GLU A 63 2.87 13.75 1.90
CA GLU A 63 1.92 14.32 0.96
C GLU A 63 0.90 13.30 0.39
N VAL A 64 1.09 12.01 0.65
CA VAL A 64 0.21 10.94 0.16
C VAL A 64 -1.03 10.82 1.02
N ARG A 65 -2.20 10.92 0.38
CA ARG A 65 -3.48 10.61 1.05
C ARG A 65 -3.74 9.11 0.99
N ILE A 66 -4.02 8.53 2.15
CA ILE A 66 -4.39 7.12 2.31
C ILE A 66 -5.91 7.03 2.41
N PHE A 67 -6.51 6.22 1.55
CA PHE A 67 -7.92 5.87 1.58
C PHE A 67 -8.03 4.38 1.92
N ALA A 68 -8.38 4.10 3.17
CA ALA A 68 -8.60 2.75 3.69
C ALA A 68 -10.08 2.56 4.02
N ALA A 69 -10.66 1.40 3.70
CA ALA A 69 -12.03 1.09 4.12
C ALA A 69 -12.11 0.73 5.62
N ALA A 70 -11.03 0.16 6.16
CA ALA A 70 -10.87 -0.13 7.58
C ALA A 70 -9.44 0.18 8.04
N LEU A 71 -9.34 0.69 9.27
CA LEU A 71 -8.10 0.76 10.04
C LEU A 71 -8.23 -0.25 11.19
N ASP A 72 -7.44 -1.31 11.12
CA ASP A 72 -7.46 -2.42 12.07
C ASP A 72 -6.50 -2.17 13.25
N GLU A 73 -6.47 -3.08 14.22
CA GLU A 73 -5.81 -2.86 15.52
C GLU A 73 -4.29 -2.70 15.40
N GLY A 74 -3.67 -3.45 14.50
CA GLY A 74 -2.23 -3.47 14.33
C GLY A 74 -1.72 -4.72 13.66
N LEU A 75 -0.44 -5.00 13.86
CA LEU A 75 0.23 -6.19 13.35
C LEU A 75 0.50 -7.21 14.46
N ASN A 76 0.43 -8.50 14.13
CA ASN A 76 0.96 -9.57 14.99
C ASN A 76 2.47 -9.81 14.75
N ASP A 77 3.05 -10.76 15.48
CA ASP A 77 4.49 -11.12 15.40
C ASP A 77 4.94 -11.60 14.01
N ARG A 78 3.99 -11.96 13.14
CA ARG A 78 4.25 -12.38 11.74
C ARG A 78 3.97 -11.25 10.74
N ALA A 79 3.75 -10.03 11.21
CA ALA A 79 3.40 -8.85 10.42
C ALA A 79 2.08 -8.97 9.63
N PHE A 80 1.16 -9.83 10.06
CA PHE A 80 -0.21 -9.82 9.56
C PHE A 80 -1.06 -8.82 10.32
N ILE A 81 -1.94 -8.13 9.60
CA ILE A 81 -2.94 -7.23 10.16
C ILE A 81 -3.94 -8.03 11.00
N VAL A 82 -4.32 -7.50 12.16
CA VAL A 82 -5.28 -8.12 13.09
C VAL A 82 -6.41 -7.13 13.41
N PRO A 83 -7.70 -7.51 13.32
CA PRO A 83 -8.21 -8.84 12.92
C PRO A 83 -7.89 -9.21 11.46
N GLY A 84 -7.73 -8.21 10.59
CA GLY A 84 -7.28 -8.36 9.23
C GLY A 84 -8.15 -9.28 8.38
N LEU A 85 -7.55 -9.79 7.31
CA LEU A 85 -8.24 -10.64 6.34
C LEU A 85 -7.39 -11.81 5.81
N GLY A 86 -6.32 -12.14 6.55
CA GLY A 86 -5.35 -13.17 6.16
C GLY A 86 -4.53 -12.76 4.93
N ASP A 87 -4.00 -13.74 4.21
CA ASP A 87 -3.31 -13.49 2.95
C ASP A 87 -4.33 -13.20 1.84
N PHE A 88 -4.47 -11.93 1.46
CA PHE A 88 -5.42 -11.52 0.42
C PHE A 88 -5.08 -12.13 -0.94
N GLY A 89 -3.80 -12.24 -1.28
CA GLY A 89 -3.36 -12.76 -2.59
C GLY A 89 -3.77 -14.22 -2.73
N ASP A 90 -3.43 -15.02 -1.73
CA ASP A 90 -3.78 -16.44 -1.71
C ASP A 90 -5.29 -16.68 -1.72
N ARG A 91 -6.05 -15.86 -1.00
CA ARG A 91 -7.52 -15.95 -0.97
C ARG A 91 -8.16 -15.52 -2.29
N LEU A 92 -7.63 -14.48 -2.94
CA LEU A 92 -8.16 -13.97 -4.20
C LEU A 92 -7.88 -14.93 -5.36
N PHE A 93 -6.66 -15.48 -5.42
CA PHE A 93 -6.22 -16.34 -6.52
C PHE A 93 -6.40 -17.83 -6.25
N GLY A 94 -6.79 -18.21 -5.02
CA GLY A 94 -7.02 -19.61 -4.64
C GLY A 94 -5.74 -20.42 -4.52
N THR A 95 -4.65 -19.81 -4.03
CA THR A 95 -3.32 -20.44 -3.89
C THR A 95 -2.95 -20.78 -2.44
N GLY A 96 -3.79 -20.42 -1.48
CA GLY A 96 -3.62 -20.80 -0.08
C GLY A 96 -3.77 -22.31 0.11
N THR A 97 -2.81 -22.94 0.78
CA THR A 97 -2.83 -24.37 1.14
C THR A 97 -3.61 -24.64 2.41
#